data_AF-A0A955CGK5-F1
#
_entry.id   AF-A0A955CGK5-F1
#
_cell.length_a   1.000
_cell.length_b   1.000
_cell.length_c   1.000
_cell.angle_alpha   90.00
_cell.angle_beta   90.00
_cell.angle_gamma   90.00
#
_symmetry.space_group_name_H-M   'P 1'
#
loop_
_entity.id
_entity.type
_entity.pdbx_description
1 polymer ?
#
loop_
_entity_poly.entity_id
_entity_poly.type
_entity_poly.pdbx_seq_one_letter_code
_entity_poly.pdbx_strand_id
1 'polypeptide(L)'
;SGSFGSSPMSAPSEFGDFATELNLSSASTELRIADGDTPGVYDPLTTLAVDQWYDVWVHMDAAIDASRVWLKPSDGLSASSTNLLTNSQGTSTFGFRTAGVSGLQTFYIKTGSGGSPAFGPLLIDDLYLQTAAVDDLRNPLGPYFTADFNADGMVDDRDRSIWESAFGASNLGDADGDGATTGADLLVWQRQFVAGPLTSETPLALTAVPEPTACAIVCAIGACLASGRPVHRRSRGASIAG
;
A
#
# COMPACT_ATOMS: atom_id res chain seq x y z
N SER A 1 7.81 28.29 0.16
CA SER A 1 8.06 27.31 1.22
C SER A 1 6.72 27.05 1.85
N GLY A 2 6.31 25.78 1.84
CA GLY A 2 5.21 25.30 2.65
C GLY A 2 5.81 24.55 3.82
N SER A 3 5.24 24.71 5.01
CA SER A 3 5.62 23.90 6.15
C SER A 3 4.44 23.55 7.02
N PHE A 4 4.56 22.46 7.77
CA PHE A 4 3.62 22.10 8.82
C PHE A 4 4.38 21.45 9.98
N GLY A 5 3.82 21.56 11.17
CA GLY A 5 4.54 21.08 12.33
C GLY A 5 3.88 21.42 13.66
N SER A 6 4.58 21.03 14.72
CA SER A 6 4.23 21.27 16.10
C SER A 6 5.15 22.30 16.73
N SER A 7 4.57 23.18 17.52
CA SER A 7 5.30 24.17 18.30
C SER A 7 5.00 24.01 19.80
N PRO A 8 6.03 24.17 20.65
CA PRO A 8 5.83 24.33 22.08
C PRO A 8 5.29 25.72 22.45
N MET A 9 5.25 26.65 21.50
CA MET A 9 4.75 28.02 21.68
C MET A 9 3.24 28.08 21.40
N SER A 10 2.54 28.96 22.11
CA SER A 10 1.11 29.23 21.91
C SER A 10 0.80 30.06 20.67
N ALA A 11 1.80 30.78 20.14
CA ALA A 11 1.67 31.63 18.95
C ALA A 11 2.99 31.68 18.17
N PRO A 12 3.40 30.58 17.51
CA PRO A 12 4.59 30.56 16.66
C PRO A 12 4.43 31.54 15.49
N SER A 13 5.45 32.35 15.23
CA SER A 13 5.44 33.41 14.21
C SER A 13 6.60 33.31 13.21
N GLU A 14 7.69 32.67 13.62
CA GLU A 14 8.89 32.45 12.80
C GLU A 14 9.27 30.97 12.72
N PHE A 15 10.08 30.61 11.72
CA PHE A 15 10.54 29.23 11.51
C PHE A 15 11.38 28.66 12.66
N GLY A 16 11.95 29.51 13.53
CA GLY A 16 12.66 29.09 14.73
C GLY A 16 11.76 28.72 15.91
N ASP A 17 10.45 28.99 15.83
CA ASP A 17 9.51 28.74 16.93
C ASP A 17 9.01 27.28 16.96
N PHE A 18 9.49 26.41 16.07
CA PHE A 18 9.00 25.05 15.89
C PHE A 18 9.98 24.03 16.47
N ALA A 19 9.44 23.02 17.17
CA ALA A 19 10.23 21.89 17.68
C ALA A 19 10.28 20.74 16.65
N THR A 20 9.19 20.54 15.91
CA THR A 20 9.17 19.64 14.74
C THR A 20 8.48 20.36 13.61
N GLU A 21 9.21 20.59 12.53
CA GLU A 21 8.71 21.25 11.33
C GLU A 21 9.10 20.44 10.11
N LEU A 22 8.11 20.04 9.31
CA LEU A 22 8.34 19.55 7.96
C LEU A 22 8.24 20.72 6.98
N ASN A 23 9.30 20.96 6.21
CA ASN A 23 9.44 22.16 5.40
C ASN A 23 10.03 21.84 4.02
N LEU A 24 9.59 22.62 3.01
CA LEU A 24 10.24 22.74 1.70
C LEU A 24 11.01 24.06 1.58
N SER A 25 12.29 23.95 1.25
CA SER A 25 13.13 25.10 0.88
C SER A 25 12.58 25.84 -0.36
N SER A 26 12.81 27.15 -0.44
CA SER A 26 12.55 27.91 -1.67
C SER A 26 13.57 27.65 -2.79
N ALA A 27 14.59 26.82 -2.54
CA ALA A 27 15.68 26.51 -3.45
C ALA A 27 15.70 25.05 -3.95
N SER A 28 14.83 24.17 -3.44
CA SER A 28 14.80 22.74 -3.77
C SER A 28 13.48 22.08 -3.40
N THR A 29 13.13 20.95 -4.03
CA THR A 29 12.01 20.08 -3.63
C THR A 29 12.36 19.10 -2.51
N GLU A 30 13.50 19.31 -1.84
CA GLU A 30 13.91 18.52 -0.69
C GLU A 30 13.01 18.81 0.51
N LEU A 31 12.27 17.79 0.94
CA LEU A 31 11.53 17.77 2.20
C LEU A 31 12.52 17.56 3.34
N ARG A 32 12.41 18.42 4.34
CA ARG A 32 13.32 18.44 5.48
C ARG A 32 12.55 18.49 6.78
N ILE A 33 13.20 18.07 7.85
CA ILE A 33 12.70 18.18 9.22
C ILE A 33 13.64 19.00 10.08
N ALA A 34 13.09 19.79 11.01
CA ALA A 34 13.92 20.47 12.01
C ALA A 34 14.67 19.45 12.88
N ASP A 35 15.98 19.66 13.04
CA ASP A 35 16.83 18.84 13.91
C ASP A 35 16.95 19.48 15.30
N GLY A 36 15.95 19.22 16.13
CA GLY A 36 15.83 19.77 17.49
C GLY A 36 15.50 21.25 17.53
N ASP A 37 15.82 21.90 18.65
CA ASP A 37 15.37 23.28 18.95
C ASP A 37 16.27 24.37 18.34
N THR A 38 17.27 24.02 17.52
CA THR A 38 18.18 25.02 16.93
C THR A 38 17.54 25.60 15.67
N PRO A 39 17.18 26.90 15.65
CA PRO A 39 16.54 27.50 14.49
C PRO A 39 17.39 27.38 13.23
N GLY A 40 16.78 26.98 12.12
CA GLY A 40 17.44 26.93 10.82
C GLY A 40 18.30 25.68 10.57
N VAL A 41 18.38 24.75 11.54
CA VAL A 41 19.04 23.45 11.35
C VAL A 41 18.00 22.44 10.91
N TYR A 42 18.19 21.90 9.71
CA TYR A 42 17.25 20.99 9.09
C TYR A 42 17.97 19.77 8.53
N ASP A 43 17.40 18.61 8.80
CA ASP A 43 17.82 17.34 8.24
C ASP A 43 17.01 17.01 6.97
N PRO A 44 17.66 16.60 5.88
CA PRO A 44 16.96 16.15 4.68
C PRO A 44 16.29 14.79 4.94
N LEU A 45 15.03 14.67 4.49
CA LEU A 45 14.26 13.43 4.57
C LEU A 45 14.14 12.75 3.21
N THR A 46 13.65 13.49 2.21
CA THR A 46 13.44 12.97 0.85
C THR A 46 13.30 14.09 -0.17
N THR A 47 13.37 13.78 -1.46
CA THR A 47 13.10 14.74 -2.54
C THR A 47 11.72 14.48 -3.12
N LEU A 48 10.87 15.52 -3.13
CA LEU A 48 9.52 15.43 -3.69
C LEU A 48 9.52 15.65 -5.19
N ALA A 49 8.58 14.99 -5.87
CA ALA A 49 8.27 15.25 -7.26
C ALA A 49 7.50 16.57 -7.39
N VAL A 50 7.75 17.30 -8.48
CA VAL A 50 7.03 18.54 -8.80
C VAL A 50 5.59 18.20 -9.19
N ASP A 51 4.62 19.02 -8.74
CA ASP A 51 3.19 18.88 -9.02
C ASP A 51 2.57 17.52 -8.62
N GLN A 52 3.21 16.80 -7.69
CA GLN A 52 2.69 15.57 -7.12
C GLN A 52 1.97 15.84 -5.80
N TRP A 53 0.77 15.29 -5.66
CA TRP A 53 0.02 15.28 -4.40
C TRP A 53 0.48 14.13 -3.51
N TYR A 54 0.57 14.39 -2.20
CA TYR A 54 0.99 13.42 -1.21
C TYR A 54 0.00 13.32 -0.06
N ASP A 55 -0.15 12.09 0.44
CA ASP A 55 -0.81 11.79 1.70
C ASP A 55 0.23 11.73 2.82
N VAL A 56 -0.13 12.28 3.97
CA VAL A 56 0.74 12.36 5.15
C VAL A 56 0.08 11.68 6.34
N TRP A 57 0.81 10.78 7.00
CA TRP A 57 0.42 10.25 8.31
C TRP A 57 1.40 10.75 9.36
N VAL A 58 0.86 11.28 10.46
CA VAL A 58 1.61 11.79 11.59
C VAL A 58 1.17 11.06 12.85
N HIS A 59 2.10 10.34 13.47
CA HIS A 59 1.92 9.78 14.80
C HIS A 59 2.61 10.68 15.82
N MET A 60 1.83 11.23 16.75
CA MET A 60 2.28 12.00 17.90
C MET A 60 2.18 11.18 19.19
N ASP A 61 3.31 10.70 19.71
CA ASP A 61 3.38 10.00 20.99
C ASP A 61 3.75 10.97 22.13
N ALA A 62 2.74 11.36 22.89
CA ALA A 62 2.89 12.28 24.02
C ALA A 62 3.51 11.65 25.28
N ALA A 63 3.65 10.32 25.33
CA ALA A 63 4.27 9.63 26.46
C ALA A 63 5.80 9.69 26.41
N ILE A 64 6.35 9.69 25.19
CA ILE A 64 7.80 9.75 24.92
C ILE A 64 8.24 11.04 24.22
N ASP A 65 7.32 12.02 24.10
CA ASP A 65 7.55 13.33 23.46
C ASP A 65 8.09 13.24 22.03
N ALA A 66 7.64 12.24 21.28
CA ALA A 66 8.17 11.92 19.96
C ALA A 66 7.09 11.86 18.88
N SER A 67 7.50 12.19 17.66
CA SER A 67 6.68 12.13 16.46
C SER A 67 7.33 11.27 15.39
N ARG A 68 6.49 10.66 14.55
CA ARG A 68 6.89 9.89 13.37
C ARG A 68 6.00 10.29 12.20
N VAL A 69 6.57 10.33 11.00
CA VAL A 69 5.86 10.79 9.81
C VAL A 69 6.05 9.81 8.66
N TRP A 70 4.95 9.49 7.99
CA TRP A 70 4.94 8.74 6.74
C TRP A 70 4.45 9.63 5.62
N LEU A 71 5.04 9.44 4.44
CA LEU A 71 4.69 10.17 3.24
C LEU A 71 4.57 9.22 2.07
N LYS A 72 3.49 9.36 1.31
CA LYS A 72 3.22 8.53 0.14
C LYS A 72 2.56 9.37 -0.95
N PRO A 73 2.92 9.21 -2.24
CA PRO A 73 2.14 9.81 -3.32
C PRO A 73 0.67 9.39 -3.19
N SER A 74 -0.25 10.34 -3.33
CA SER A 74 -1.69 10.06 -3.21
C SER A 74 -2.12 9.07 -4.30
N ASP A 75 -2.68 7.95 -3.86
CA ASP A 75 -3.26 6.89 -4.70
C ASP A 75 -4.56 6.32 -4.08
N GLY A 76 -5.05 6.92 -2.98
CA GLY A 76 -6.22 6.47 -2.23
C GLY A 76 -6.02 5.22 -1.36
N LEU A 77 -4.80 4.69 -1.25
CA LEU A 77 -4.47 3.53 -0.43
C LEU A 77 -3.75 3.93 0.87
N SER A 78 -3.89 3.09 1.89
CA SER A 78 -3.17 3.17 3.16
C SER A 78 -1.65 3.21 2.96
N ALA A 79 -0.93 3.79 3.93
CA ALA A 79 0.53 3.74 3.97
C ALA A 79 1.03 2.45 4.63
N SER A 80 2.30 2.11 4.38
CA SER A 80 3.00 1.01 5.04
C SER A 80 4.25 1.48 5.77
N SER A 81 4.93 0.56 6.45
CA SER A 81 6.22 0.83 7.10
C SER A 81 7.30 1.36 6.15
N THR A 82 7.21 1.06 4.84
CA THR A 82 8.16 1.56 3.84
C THR A 82 7.99 3.05 3.53
N ASN A 83 6.86 3.64 3.91
CA ASN A 83 6.59 5.07 3.71
C ASN A 83 7.12 5.95 4.85
N LEU A 84 7.71 5.34 5.89
CA LEU A 84 8.28 6.06 7.03
C LEU A 84 9.44 6.94 6.58
N LEU A 85 9.39 8.21 6.93
CA LEU A 85 10.46 9.15 6.66
C LEU A 85 11.63 8.95 7.64
N THR A 86 12.83 8.88 7.09
CA THR A 86 14.09 8.80 7.83
C THR A 86 15.04 9.89 7.37
N ASN A 87 15.76 10.54 8.28
CA ASN A 87 16.82 11.47 7.89
C ASN A 87 18.06 10.72 7.35
N SER A 88 19.07 11.48 6.91
CA SER A 88 20.34 10.94 6.41
C SER A 88 21.15 10.13 7.44
N GLN A 89 20.78 10.20 8.73
CA GLN A 89 21.40 9.44 9.82
C GLN A 89 20.60 8.17 10.20
N GLY A 90 19.44 7.94 9.55
CA GLY A 90 18.55 6.81 9.84
C GLY A 90 17.57 7.04 10.99
N THR A 91 17.49 8.26 11.52
CA THR A 91 16.52 8.64 12.55
C THR A 91 15.14 8.79 11.92
N SER A 92 14.14 8.10 12.48
CA SER A 92 12.72 8.17 12.07
C SER A 92 11.80 8.80 13.11
N THR A 93 12.35 9.20 14.24
CA THR A 93 11.61 9.62 15.43
C THR A 93 12.13 10.98 15.86
N PHE A 94 11.24 11.97 15.88
CA PHE A 94 11.59 13.38 16.04
C PHE A 94 10.91 13.95 17.27
N GLY A 95 11.70 14.52 18.18
CA GLY A 95 11.19 15.13 19.40
C GLY A 95 10.37 16.40 19.09
N PHE A 96 9.22 16.56 19.74
CA PHE A 96 8.36 17.73 19.52
C PHE A 96 8.22 18.66 20.74
N ARG A 97 9.00 18.43 21.81
CA ARG A 97 9.01 19.23 23.04
C ARG A 97 10.43 19.61 23.45
N THR A 98 10.55 20.80 24.06
CA THR A 98 11.82 21.46 24.45
C THR A 98 12.35 21.01 25.83
N ALA A 99 11.46 20.71 26.80
CA ALA A 99 11.82 20.12 28.10
C ALA A 99 10.58 19.73 28.93
N GLY A 100 10.51 18.49 29.40
CA GLY A 100 9.46 18.00 30.31
C GLY A 100 8.07 17.83 29.67
N VAL A 101 7.20 17.08 30.35
CA VAL A 101 5.84 16.78 29.89
C VAL A 101 5.00 18.07 29.88
N SER A 102 4.95 18.75 28.74
CA SER A 102 4.12 19.93 28.50
C SER A 102 3.15 19.65 27.35
N GLY A 103 1.93 20.17 27.41
CA GLY A 103 0.96 19.94 26.32
C GLY A 103 1.49 20.46 24.98
N LEU A 104 1.20 19.75 23.88
CA LEU A 104 1.31 20.32 22.54
C LEU A 104 0.44 21.59 22.52
N GLN A 105 1.05 22.75 22.34
CA GLN A 105 0.32 24.01 22.41
C GLN A 105 -0.31 24.36 21.06
N THR A 106 0.42 24.12 19.97
CA THR A 106 -0.02 24.51 18.63
C THR A 106 0.40 23.48 17.58
N PHE A 107 -0.55 23.09 16.73
CA PHE A 107 -0.33 22.46 15.43
C PHE A 107 -0.63 23.50 14.35
N TYR A 108 0.26 23.68 13.38
CA TYR A 108 0.10 24.70 12.35
C TYR A 108 0.48 24.20 10.96
N ILE A 109 -0.22 24.72 9.95
CA ILE A 109 0.07 24.53 8.54
C ILE A 109 0.28 25.93 7.95
N LYS A 110 1.50 26.18 7.45
CA LYS A 110 1.88 27.39 6.73
C LYS A 110 2.01 27.10 5.25
N THR A 111 1.06 27.57 4.45
CA THR A 111 1.20 27.59 2.99
C THR A 111 1.61 28.99 2.55
N GLY A 112 2.92 29.26 2.61
CA GLY A 112 3.53 30.45 2.00
C GLY A 112 3.52 31.74 2.82
N SER A 113 4.71 32.34 2.97
CA SER A 113 4.85 33.79 3.20
C SER A 113 6.02 34.41 2.42
N GLY A 114 6.51 33.73 1.38
CA GLY A 114 7.64 34.19 0.56
C GLY A 114 7.68 33.42 -0.74
N GLY A 115 7.59 34.13 -1.85
CA GLY A 115 7.40 33.58 -3.20
C GLY A 115 8.30 32.39 -3.47
N SER A 116 7.71 31.20 -3.53
CA SER A 116 8.38 30.01 -4.06
C SER A 116 7.81 29.63 -5.43
N PRO A 117 7.91 30.52 -6.43
CA PRO A 117 7.40 30.21 -7.77
C PRO A 117 8.26 29.16 -8.49
N ALA A 118 9.49 28.90 -8.04
CA ALA A 118 10.43 28.02 -8.75
C ALA A 118 10.25 26.52 -8.47
N PHE A 119 9.71 26.14 -7.30
CA PHE A 119 9.61 24.73 -6.88
C PHE A 119 8.19 24.32 -6.43
N GLY A 120 7.20 25.21 -6.62
CA GLY A 120 5.79 24.97 -6.30
C GLY A 120 5.48 24.99 -4.79
N PRO A 121 4.18 24.98 -4.42
CA PRO A 121 3.75 24.75 -3.05
C PRO A 121 3.90 23.26 -2.67
N LEU A 122 4.07 22.96 -1.38
CA LEU A 122 3.86 21.60 -0.87
C LEU A 122 2.38 21.25 -1.05
N LEU A 123 2.09 20.20 -1.82
CA LEU A 123 0.74 19.72 -2.09
C LEU A 123 0.43 18.53 -1.18
N ILE A 124 -0.42 18.77 -0.19
CA ILE A 124 -0.94 17.74 0.71
C ILE A 124 -2.38 17.49 0.30
N ASP A 125 -2.70 16.24 0.00
CA ASP A 125 -4.07 15.80 -0.28
C ASP A 125 -4.75 15.51 1.05
N ASP A 126 -4.34 14.43 1.71
CA ASP A 126 -4.80 14.07 3.04
C ASP A 126 -3.72 14.19 4.13
N LEU A 127 -4.17 14.51 5.34
CA LEU A 127 -3.35 14.57 6.55
C LEU A 127 -4.04 13.80 7.69
N TYR A 128 -3.47 12.66 8.06
CA TYR A 128 -3.93 11.79 9.12
C TYR A 128 -3.12 12.02 10.40
N LEU A 129 -3.77 12.41 11.49
CA LEU A 129 -3.13 12.61 12.80
C LEU A 129 -3.62 11.57 13.80
N GLN A 130 -2.68 10.95 14.50
CA GLN A 130 -2.99 10.01 15.58
C GLN A 130 -2.15 10.22 16.83
N THR A 131 -2.68 9.71 17.95
CA THR A 131 -1.99 9.66 19.25
C THR A 131 -2.07 8.27 19.89
N ALA A 132 -2.47 7.25 19.13
CA ALA A 132 -2.60 5.88 19.61
C ALA A 132 -1.21 5.25 19.81
N ALA A 133 -1.05 4.36 20.79
CA ALA A 133 0.25 3.74 21.08
C ALA A 133 0.84 2.87 19.95
N VAL A 134 0.08 2.60 18.89
CA VAL A 134 0.48 1.81 17.72
C VAL A 134 0.24 2.66 16.48
N ASP A 135 1.14 2.55 15.49
CA ASP A 135 0.99 3.20 14.19
C ASP A 135 -0.26 2.64 13.47
N ASP A 136 -1.25 3.51 13.19
CA ASP A 136 -2.41 3.23 12.34
C ASP A 136 -2.24 4.01 11.03
N LEU A 137 -1.88 3.27 9.98
CA LEU A 137 -1.55 3.84 8.67
C LEU A 137 -2.72 3.75 7.69
N ARG A 138 -3.92 3.43 8.18
CA ARG A 138 -5.10 3.25 7.34
C ARG A 138 -5.54 4.56 6.72
N ASN A 139 -5.93 4.50 5.45
CA ASN A 139 -6.81 5.50 4.85
C ASN A 139 -8.26 5.12 5.17
N PRO A 140 -9.02 5.91 5.96
CA PRO A 140 -10.41 5.59 6.33
C PRO A 140 -11.39 5.65 5.15
N LEU A 141 -11.00 6.29 4.04
CA LEU A 141 -11.73 6.31 2.77
C LEU A 141 -11.16 5.31 1.76
N GLY A 142 -10.13 4.56 2.15
CA GLY A 142 -9.49 3.54 1.32
C GLY A 142 -10.42 2.35 1.05
N PRO A 143 -10.13 1.57 -0.01
CA PRO A 143 -10.89 0.37 -0.33
C PRO A 143 -10.79 -0.67 0.80
N TYR A 144 -11.90 -1.36 1.05
CA TYR A 144 -11.91 -2.53 1.93
C TYR A 144 -11.53 -3.77 1.14
N PHE A 145 -10.54 -4.53 1.64
CA PHE A 145 -10.10 -5.77 1.04
C PHE A 145 -10.54 -6.96 1.89
N THR A 146 -11.05 -8.01 1.25
CA THR A 146 -11.44 -9.24 1.96
C THR A 146 -10.24 -10.10 2.35
N ALA A 147 -9.10 -9.91 1.68
CA ALA A 147 -7.84 -10.58 1.99
C ALA A 147 -6.91 -9.77 2.93
N ASP A 148 -7.38 -8.64 3.47
CA ASP A 148 -6.70 -7.90 4.55
C ASP A 148 -7.09 -8.55 5.89
N PHE A 149 -6.33 -9.57 6.27
CA PHE A 149 -6.62 -10.39 7.45
C PHE A 149 -6.07 -9.78 8.74
N ASN A 150 -5.08 -8.90 8.64
CA ASN A 150 -4.53 -8.18 9.79
C ASN A 150 -5.27 -6.85 10.08
N ALA A 151 -6.18 -6.44 9.17
CA ALA A 151 -7.02 -5.26 9.23
C ALA A 151 -6.27 -3.93 9.25
N ASP A 152 -5.10 -3.88 8.61
CA ASP A 152 -4.27 -2.67 8.49
C ASP A 152 -4.52 -1.85 7.22
N GLY A 153 -5.54 -2.24 6.45
CA GLY A 153 -5.98 -1.53 5.26
C GLY A 153 -5.12 -1.81 4.03
N MET A 154 -4.27 -2.83 4.06
CA MET A 154 -3.47 -3.30 2.91
C MET A 154 -3.61 -4.81 2.75
N VAL A 155 -3.28 -5.31 1.55
CA VAL A 155 -3.14 -6.75 1.30
C VAL A 155 -1.69 -7.01 0.92
N ASP A 156 -0.90 -7.50 1.88
CA ASP A 156 0.52 -7.75 1.72
C ASP A 156 0.97 -9.11 2.30
N ASP A 157 2.29 -9.30 2.44
CA ASP A 157 2.88 -10.55 2.94
C ASP A 157 2.53 -10.87 4.40
N ARG A 158 2.12 -9.87 5.19
CA ARG A 158 1.64 -10.07 6.56
C ARG A 158 0.28 -10.78 6.56
N ASP A 159 -0.59 -10.45 5.61
CA ASP A 159 -1.85 -11.18 5.40
C ASP A 159 -1.61 -12.59 4.91
N ARG A 160 -0.66 -12.75 3.98
CA ARG A 160 -0.26 -14.08 3.52
C ARG A 160 0.21 -14.96 4.68
N SER A 161 0.98 -14.42 5.62
CA SER A 161 1.44 -15.16 6.80
C SER A 161 0.26 -15.63 7.67
N ILE A 162 -0.81 -14.84 7.78
CA ILE A 162 -2.05 -15.24 8.47
C ILE A 162 -2.73 -16.37 7.70
N TRP A 163 -2.90 -16.24 6.39
CA TRP A 163 -3.47 -17.29 5.54
C TRP A 163 -2.69 -18.61 5.66
N GLU A 164 -1.36 -18.57 5.61
CA GLU A 164 -0.50 -19.77 5.74
C GLU A 164 -0.71 -20.48 7.09
N SER A 165 -0.90 -19.71 8.17
CA SER A 165 -1.18 -20.26 9.51
C SER A 165 -2.60 -20.83 9.66
N ALA A 166 -3.55 -20.33 8.86
CA ALA A 166 -4.96 -20.69 8.94
C ALA A 166 -5.36 -21.80 7.96
N PHE A 167 -4.54 -22.07 6.93
CA PHE A 167 -4.83 -23.04 5.88
C PHE A 167 -5.20 -24.44 6.42
N GLY A 168 -6.44 -24.85 6.14
CA GLY A 168 -6.99 -26.12 6.63
C GLY A 168 -7.18 -26.23 8.16
N ALA A 169 -6.95 -25.15 8.92
CA ALA A 169 -7.02 -25.13 10.38
C ALA A 169 -8.13 -24.21 10.93
N SER A 170 -8.41 -23.08 10.28
CA SER A 170 -9.44 -22.12 10.70
C SER A 170 -9.96 -21.30 9.51
N ASN A 171 -10.85 -20.34 9.76
CA ASN A 171 -11.36 -19.37 8.79
C ASN A 171 -10.68 -17.99 8.90
N LEU A 172 -9.55 -17.87 9.59
CA LEU A 172 -8.87 -16.58 9.75
C LEU A 172 -8.27 -16.05 8.43
N GLY A 173 -8.12 -16.90 7.41
CA GLY A 173 -7.70 -16.55 6.06
C GLY A 173 -8.79 -16.75 5.01
N ASP A 174 -10.06 -16.68 5.39
CA ASP A 174 -11.25 -16.83 4.52
C ASP A 174 -11.55 -15.51 3.79
N ALA A 175 -11.01 -15.36 2.58
CA ALA A 175 -11.14 -14.15 1.77
C ALA A 175 -12.29 -14.22 0.76
N ASP A 176 -12.79 -15.42 0.42
CA ASP A 176 -13.97 -15.57 -0.44
C ASP A 176 -15.30 -15.71 0.33
N GLY A 177 -15.21 -15.88 1.66
CA GLY A 177 -16.34 -15.90 2.59
C GLY A 177 -17.05 -17.26 2.66
N ASP A 178 -16.39 -18.36 2.30
CA ASP A 178 -16.97 -19.70 2.29
C ASP A 178 -16.90 -20.43 3.65
N GLY A 179 -16.22 -19.84 4.63
CA GLY A 179 -16.05 -20.36 5.98
C GLY A 179 -14.81 -21.23 6.17
N ALA A 180 -13.91 -21.36 5.18
CA ALA A 180 -12.68 -22.13 5.27
C ALA A 180 -11.48 -21.37 4.68
N THR A 181 -10.28 -21.58 5.24
CA THR A 181 -9.04 -21.08 4.62
C THR A 181 -8.48 -22.14 3.67
N THR A 182 -8.54 -21.88 2.37
CA THR A 182 -8.16 -22.79 1.29
C THR A 182 -7.32 -22.10 0.20
N GLY A 183 -7.04 -22.83 -0.89
CA GLY A 183 -6.34 -22.26 -2.05
C GLY A 183 -7.20 -21.25 -2.82
N ALA A 184 -8.53 -21.28 -2.68
CA ALA A 184 -9.40 -20.28 -3.31
C ALA A 184 -9.16 -18.89 -2.71
N ASP A 185 -8.97 -18.81 -1.39
CA ASP A 185 -8.64 -17.57 -0.67
C ASP A 185 -7.29 -17.01 -1.07
N LEU A 186 -6.30 -17.89 -1.28
CA LEU A 186 -5.00 -17.46 -1.78
C LEU A 186 -5.11 -16.80 -3.16
N LEU A 187 -6.02 -17.27 -4.03
CA LEU A 187 -6.28 -16.62 -5.31
C LEU A 187 -6.96 -15.24 -5.12
N VAL A 188 -7.79 -15.06 -4.09
CA VAL A 188 -8.34 -13.74 -3.74
C VAL A 188 -7.22 -12.81 -3.27
N TRP A 189 -6.36 -13.28 -2.35
CA TRP A 189 -5.19 -12.54 -1.89
C TRP A 189 -4.28 -12.15 -3.07
N GLN A 190 -3.95 -13.07 -3.98
CA GLN A 190 -3.12 -12.77 -5.16
C GLN A 190 -3.73 -11.68 -6.07
N ARG A 191 -5.06 -11.59 -6.15
CA ARG A 191 -5.74 -10.55 -6.93
C ARG A 191 -5.81 -9.20 -6.22
N GLN A 192 -5.88 -9.22 -4.89
CA GLN A 192 -5.97 -8.00 -4.07
C GLN A 192 -4.60 -7.51 -3.60
N PHE A 193 -3.55 -8.32 -3.73
CA PHE A 193 -2.19 -7.98 -3.34
C PHE A 193 -1.70 -6.74 -4.10
N VAL A 194 -1.36 -5.69 -3.35
CA VAL A 194 -0.80 -4.45 -3.90
C VAL A 194 0.64 -4.31 -3.41
N ALA A 195 1.60 -4.71 -4.24
CA ALA A 195 3.02 -4.49 -3.96
C ALA A 195 3.43 -3.04 -4.20
N GLY A 196 3.31 -2.18 -3.19
CA GLY A 196 3.86 -0.82 -3.26
C GLY A 196 3.23 0.07 -4.35
N PRO A 197 3.75 1.29 -4.56
CA PRO A 197 3.01 2.34 -5.25
C PRO A 197 2.67 1.92 -6.67
N LEU A 198 1.38 1.74 -6.92
CA LEU A 198 0.82 1.60 -8.24
C LEU A 198 1.08 2.93 -8.95
N THR A 199 2.14 2.99 -9.75
CA THR A 199 2.20 4.01 -10.79
C THR A 199 0.95 3.80 -11.63
N SER A 200 0.06 4.81 -11.60
CA SER A 200 -1.15 4.87 -12.40
C SER A 200 -0.88 4.37 -13.82
N GLU A 201 -1.87 3.68 -14.40
CA GLU A 201 -1.86 2.99 -15.70
C GLU A 201 -1.54 1.49 -15.67
N THR A 202 -2.47 0.66 -15.17
CA THR A 202 -2.81 -0.58 -15.91
C THR A 202 -4.17 -1.13 -15.44
N PRO A 203 -5.23 -1.04 -16.25
CA PRO A 203 -6.33 -1.99 -16.11
C PRO A 203 -5.73 -3.37 -16.40
N LEU A 204 -5.89 -4.32 -15.47
CA LEU A 204 -5.67 -5.73 -15.74
C LEU A 204 -6.66 -6.15 -16.83
N ALA A 205 -6.25 -6.03 -18.09
CA ALA A 205 -6.94 -6.69 -19.18
C ALA A 205 -6.86 -8.18 -18.89
N LEU A 206 -8.00 -8.79 -18.57
CA LEU A 206 -8.20 -10.23 -18.58
C LEU A 206 -7.91 -10.72 -20.00
N THR A 207 -6.64 -10.97 -20.31
CA THR A 207 -6.28 -11.68 -21.54
C THR A 207 -6.94 -13.05 -21.42
N ALA A 208 -7.91 -13.32 -22.29
CA ALA A 208 -8.58 -14.60 -22.34
C ALA A 208 -7.50 -15.68 -22.45
N VAL A 209 -7.43 -16.55 -21.44
CA VAL A 209 -6.56 -17.72 -21.46
C VAL A 209 -6.93 -18.52 -22.71
N PRO A 210 -6.00 -18.76 -23.65
CA PRO A 210 -6.28 -19.61 -24.79
C PRO A 210 -6.69 -20.99 -24.28
N GLU A 211 -7.90 -21.45 -24.63
CA GLU A 211 -8.42 -22.72 -24.12
C GLU A 211 -7.43 -23.85 -24.43
N PRO A 212 -6.97 -24.60 -23.42
CA PRO A 212 -5.92 -25.59 -23.59
C PRO A 212 -6.49 -26.83 -24.27
N THR A 213 -6.16 -27.06 -25.56
CA THR A 213 -6.11 -28.37 -26.26
C THR A 213 -7.29 -29.36 -26.11
N ALA A 214 -8.40 -29.01 -25.46
CA ALA A 214 -9.53 -29.90 -25.19
C ALA A 214 -10.19 -30.32 -26.50
N CYS A 215 -10.28 -29.42 -27.47
CA CYS A 215 -10.75 -29.71 -28.82
C CYS A 215 -9.83 -30.71 -29.56
N ALA A 216 -8.52 -30.70 -29.30
CA ALA A 216 -7.59 -31.65 -29.93
C ALA A 216 -7.77 -33.08 -29.39
N ILE A 217 -8.06 -33.23 -28.09
CA ILE A 217 -8.31 -34.54 -27.47
C ILE A 217 -9.65 -35.11 -27.93
N VAL A 218 -10.70 -34.30 -28.01
CA VAL A 218 -12.02 -34.74 -28.50
C VAL A 218 -11.96 -35.19 -29.96
N CYS A 219 -11.24 -34.45 -30.82
CA CYS A 219 -11.06 -34.83 -32.23
C CYS A 219 -10.22 -36.12 -32.40
N ALA A 220 -9.20 -36.33 -31.56
CA ALA A 220 -8.39 -37.54 -31.59
C ALA A 220 -9.18 -38.80 -31.18
N ILE A 221 -10.05 -38.69 -30.16
CA ILE A 221 -10.91 -39.81 -29.72
C ILE A 221 -11.96 -40.14 -30.79
N GLY A 222 -12.53 -39.12 -31.44
CA GLY A 222 -13.49 -39.31 -32.55
C GLY A 222 -12.89 -40.05 -33.76
N ALA A 223 -11.63 -39.77 -34.11
CA ALA A 223 -10.95 -40.42 -35.22
C ALA A 223 -10.61 -41.91 -34.93
N CYS A 224 -10.29 -42.24 -33.68
CA CYS A 224 -10.03 -43.61 -33.26
C CYS A 224 -11.31 -44.48 -33.27
N LEU A 225 -12.46 -43.91 -32.94
CA LEU A 225 -13.74 -44.64 -32.95
C LEU A 225 -14.30 -44.86 -34.37
N ALA A 226 -14.02 -43.95 -35.31
CA ALA A 226 -14.48 -44.07 -36.70
C ALA A 226 -13.68 -45.09 -37.54
N SER A 227 -12.50 -45.51 -37.08
CA SER A 227 -11.63 -46.47 -37.79
C SER A 227 -11.86 -47.94 -37.41
N GLY A 228 -12.86 -48.24 -36.57
CA GLY A 228 -13.36 -49.58 -36.31
C GLY A 228 -13.97 -50.20 -37.57
N ARG A 229 -13.16 -50.92 -38.36
CA ARG A 229 -13.55 -51.56 -39.63
C ARG A 229 -14.74 -52.52 -39.43
N PRO A 230 -15.73 -52.52 -40.34
CA PRO A 230 -16.85 -53.44 -40.26
C PRO A 230 -16.37 -54.89 -40.43
N VAL A 231 -16.70 -55.74 -39.45
CA VAL A 231 -16.50 -57.19 -39.50
C VAL A 231 -17.17 -57.74 -40.76
N HIS A 232 -16.37 -58.29 -41.66
CA HIS A 232 -16.83 -58.89 -42.91
C HIS A 232 -17.63 -60.16 -42.58
N ARG A 233 -18.97 -60.04 -42.59
CA ARG A 233 -19.90 -61.13 -42.33
C ARG A 233 -19.84 -62.12 -43.50
N ARG A 234 -18.99 -63.15 -43.42
CA ARG A 234 -18.95 -64.24 -44.41
C ARG A 234 -20.29 -64.97 -44.40
N SER A 235 -21.10 -64.75 -45.43
CA SER A 235 -22.27 -65.59 -45.73
C SER A 235 -21.77 -66.97 -46.15
N ARG A 236 -22.16 -68.00 -45.38
CA ARG A 236 -22.03 -69.40 -45.78
C ARG A 236 -23.03 -69.67 -46.91
N GLY A 237 -22.57 -69.66 -48.15
CA GLY A 237 -23.27 -70.24 -49.28
C GLY A 237 -23.07 -71.76 -49.28
N ALA A 238 -24.17 -72.50 -49.23
CA ALA A 238 -24.22 -73.95 -49.33
C ALA A 238 -24.13 -74.42 -50.79
N SER A 239 -23.34 -75.48 -51.03
CA SER A 239 -23.37 -76.38 -52.19
C SER A 239 -22.30 -77.47 -51.88
N ILE A 240 -22.42 -78.78 -52.15
CA ILE A 240 -23.08 -79.53 -53.23
C ILE A 240 -23.37 -80.96 -52.71
N ALA A 241 -24.34 -81.61 -53.34
CA ALA A 241 -24.72 -83.02 -53.23
C ALA A 241 -23.61 -84.03 -53.61
N GLY A 242 -23.82 -85.27 -53.15
CA GLY A 242 -23.13 -86.51 -53.50
C GLY A 242 -23.69 -87.65 -52.68
#